data_AF-A0A3E2CPE5-F1
#
_entry.id   AF-A0A3E2CPE5-F1
#
_cell.length_a   1.000
_cell.length_b   1.000
_cell.length_c   1.000
_cell.angle_alpha   90.00
_cell.angle_beta   90.00
_cell.angle_gamma   90.00
#
_symmetry.space_group_name_H-M   'P 1'
#
loop_
_entity.id
_entity.type
_entity.pdbx_description
1 polymer ?
#
loop_
_entity_poly.entity_id
_entity_poly.type
_entity_poly.pdbx_seq_one_letter_code
_entity_poly.pdbx_strand_id
1 'polypeptide(L)' 'MQSAVYFDDMYVDSGLQLDTLSHIANSHYWTTNEFEHDGLHGDIVFRHLFDEALNRGDLEGIYKR' A
#
# COMPACT_ATOMS: atom_id res chain seq x y z
N MET A 1 8.64 -1.77 -0.91
CA MET A 1 7.72 -0.70 -0.49
C MET A 1 6.30 -1.24 -0.58
N GLN A 2 5.53 -1.20 0.51
CA GLN A 2 4.11 -1.61 0.50
C GLN A 2 3.20 -0.40 0.25
N SER A 3 2.18 -0.59 -0.59
CA SER A 3 1.24 0.48 -0.99
C SER A 3 -0.20 -0.03 -1.05
N ALA A 4 -1.16 0.84 -0.75
CA ALA A 4 -2.57 0.56 -1.03
C ALA A 4 -2.93 1.11 -2.41
N VAL A 5 -3.76 0.38 -3.16
CA VAL A 5 -4.37 0.84 -4.41
C VAL A 5 -5.88 0.82 -4.22
N TYR A 6 -6.49 1.99 -4.17
CA TYR A 6 -7.95 2.13 -4.11
C TYR A 6 -8.48 2.03 -5.53
N PHE A 7 -9.23 0.97 -5.86
CA PHE A 7 -9.55 0.66 -7.26
C PHE A 7 -10.67 1.55 -7.81
N ASP A 8 -11.77 1.68 -7.08
CA ASP A 8 -12.91 2.56 -7.40
C ASP A 8 -12.81 3.92 -6.69
N ASP A 9 -11.61 4.50 -6.66
CA ASP A 9 -11.34 5.80 -6.03
C ASP A 9 -12.01 6.95 -6.81
N MET A 10 -12.86 7.72 -6.14
CA MET A 10 -13.58 8.84 -6.73
C MET A 10 -12.69 10.01 -7.17
N TYR A 11 -11.50 10.15 -6.61
CA TYR A 11 -10.62 11.30 -6.79
C TYR A 11 -9.40 10.98 -7.66
N VAL A 12 -8.86 9.77 -7.58
CA VAL A 12 -7.63 9.39 -8.29
C VAL A 12 -7.77 8.03 -8.97
N ASP A 13 -7.74 8.03 -10.31
CA ASP A 13 -7.79 6.82 -11.13
C ASP A 13 -6.73 5.78 -10.71
N SER A 14 -7.17 4.55 -10.50
CA SER A 14 -6.33 3.44 -10.06
C SER A 14 -5.24 3.06 -11.08
N GLY A 15 -5.45 3.36 -12.37
CA GLY A 15 -4.44 3.22 -13.41
C GLY A 15 -3.23 4.12 -13.19
N LEU A 16 -3.41 5.34 -12.69
CA LEU A 16 -2.29 6.23 -12.36
C LEU A 16 -1.48 5.72 -11.15
N GLN A 17 -2.16 5.11 -10.18
CA GLN A 17 -1.51 4.49 -9.03
C GLN A 17 -0.65 3.30 -9.49
N LEU A 18 -1.20 2.45 -10.35
CA LEU A 18 -0.51 1.28 -10.90
C LEU A 18 0.63 1.66 -11.85
N ASP A 19 0.47 2.69 -12.69
CA ASP A 19 1.54 3.21 -13.56
C ASP A 19 2.72 3.72 -12.73
N THR A 20 2.44 4.47 -11.66
CA THR A 20 3.47 4.91 -10.71
C THR A 20 4.22 3.72 -10.09
N LEU A 21 3.50 2.70 -9.63
CA LEU A 21 4.09 1.49 -9.05
C LEU A 21 4.94 0.71 -10.05
N SER A 22 4.56 0.73 -11.34
CA SER A 22 5.33 0.08 -12.41
C SER A 22 6.73 0.67 -12.60
N HIS A 23 6.92 1.95 -12.21
CA HIS A 23 8.20 2.64 -12.28
C HIS A 23 9.01 2.59 -10.98
N ILE A 24 8.44 2.06 -9.89
CA ILE A 24 9.12 1.91 -8.60
C ILE A 24 9.53 0.44 -8.42
N ALA A 25 10.83 0.18 -8.53
CA ALA A 25 11.38 -1.15 -8.29
C ALA A 25 11.14 -1.61 -6.84
N ASN A 26 10.94 -2.92 -6.65
CA ASN A 26 10.65 -3.54 -5.35
C ASN A 26 9.44 -2.92 -4.63
N SER A 27 8.47 -2.41 -5.39
CA SER A 27 7.16 -2.04 -4.89
C SER A 27 6.22 -3.25 -4.88
N HIS A 28 5.29 -3.22 -3.93
CA HIS A 28 4.25 -4.20 -3.73
C HIS A 28 2.97 -3.44 -3.39
N TYR A 29 1.83 -3.98 -3.79
CA TYR A 29 0.55 -3.32 -3.58
C TYR A 29 -0.55 -4.28 -3.18
N TRP A 30 -1.49 -3.75 -2.41
CA TRP A 30 -2.77 -4.35 -2.09
C TRP A 30 -3.87 -3.51 -2.71
N THR A 31 -4.64 -4.09 -3.63
CA THR A 31 -5.78 -3.43 -4.26
C THR A 31 -7.04 -3.68 -3.44
N THR A 32 -7.80 -2.63 -3.13
CA THR A 32 -9.01 -2.72 -2.31
C THR A 32 -10.11 -1.76 -2.77
N ASN A 33 -11.35 -2.16 -2.49
CA ASN A 33 -12.58 -1.36 -2.63
C ASN A 33 -13.30 -1.20 -1.28
N GLU A 34 -12.66 -1.58 -0.18
CA GLU A 34 -13.25 -1.52 1.17
C GLU A 34 -13.17 -0.11 1.78
N PHE A 35 -12.39 0.77 1.15
CA PHE A 35 -12.10 2.11 1.62
C PHE A 35 -12.12 3.09 0.45
N GLU A 36 -12.53 4.32 0.76
CA GLU A 36 -12.41 5.46 -0.15
C GLU A 36 -10.96 5.98 -0.16
N HIS A 37 -10.72 7.00 -0.98
CA HIS A 37 -9.42 7.68 -1.16
C HIS A 37 -8.67 7.96 0.15
N ASP A 38 -9.39 8.32 1.20
CA ASP A 38 -8.87 8.76 2.49
C ASP A 38 -8.77 7.62 3.52
N GLY A 39 -8.89 6.36 3.10
CA GLY A 39 -8.85 5.17 3.96
C GLY A 39 -7.62 5.06 4.87
N LEU A 40 -6.52 5.73 4.52
CA LEU A 40 -5.30 5.81 5.32
C LEU A 40 -5.49 6.58 6.65
N HIS A 41 -6.51 7.44 6.77
CA HIS A 41 -6.79 8.15 8.03
C HIS A 41 -7.31 7.23 9.13
N GLY A 42 -7.74 6.01 8.80
CA GLY A 42 -8.10 4.98 9.76
C GLY A 42 -6.95 4.03 10.10
N ASP A 43 -7.14 3.21 11.14
CA ASP A 43 -6.10 2.30 11.64
C ASP A 43 -5.91 1.03 10.78
N ILE A 44 -6.87 0.71 9.90
CA ILE A 44 -6.91 -0.59 9.20
C ILE A 44 -5.88 -0.62 8.07
N VAL A 45 -5.87 0.40 7.20
CA VAL A 45 -4.99 0.43 6.02
C VAL A 45 -3.52 0.42 6.44
N PHE A 46 -3.14 1.27 7.40
CA PHE A 46 -1.75 1.30 7.87
C PHE A 46 -1.32 -0.04 8.48
N ARG A 47 -2.16 -0.61 9.37
CA ARG A 47 -1.86 -1.91 10.00
C ARG A 47 -1.70 -3.01 8.95
N HIS A 48 -2.58 -3.07 7.96
CA HIS A 48 -2.48 -4.05 6.87
C HIS A 48 -1.16 -3.92 6.10
N LEU A 49 -0.81 -2.72 5.65
CA LEU A 49 0.44 -2.49 4.91
C LEU A 49 1.68 -2.80 5.76
N PHE A 50 1.63 -2.48 7.05
CA PHE A 50 2.70 -2.79 7.99
C PHE A 50 2.88 -4.30 8.17
N ASP A 51 1.77 -5.03 8.35
CA ASP A 51 1.79 -6.49 8.51
C ASP A 51 2.32 -7.18 7.24
N GLU A 52 1.90 -6.74 6.05
CA GLU A 52 2.44 -7.22 4.77
C GLU A 52 3.96 -6.97 4.65
N ALA A 53 4.41 -5.76 5.01
CA ALA A 53 5.84 -5.44 5.01
C ALA A 53 6.63 -6.33 5.97
N LEU A 54 6.09 -6.55 7.17
CA LEU A 54 6.70 -7.39 8.20
C LEU A 54 6.80 -8.85 7.72
N ASN A 55 5.70 -9.40 7.19
CA ASN A 55 5.62 -10.79 6.73
C ASN A 55 6.56 -11.07 5.55
N ARG A 56 6.84 -10.06 4.72
CA ARG A 56 7.80 -10.15 3.61
C ARG A 56 9.26 -10.01 4.04
N GLY A 57 9.51 -9.59 5.29
CA GLY A 57 10.85 -9.31 5.79
C GLY A 57 11.39 -7.93 5.35
N ASP A 58 10.57 -7.07 4.75
CA ASP A 58 10.98 -5.73 4.30
C ASP A 58 11.46 -4.85 5.48
N LEU A 59 10.99 -5.16 6.70
CA LEU A 59 11.29 -4.40 7.91
C LEU A 59 12.45 -4.98 8.73
N GLU A 60 13.11 -6.06 8.31
CA GLU A 60 14.17 -6.71 9.09
C GLU A 60 15.31 -5.76 9.47
N GLY A 61 15.68 -4.84 8.58
CA GLY A 61 16.76 -3.86 8.83
C GLY A 61 16.40 -2.79 9.85
N ILE A 62 15.13 -2.62 10.20
CA ILE A 62 14.66 -1.64 11.19
C ILE A 62 14.69 -2.24 12.60
N TYR A 63 14.37 -3.54 12.73
CA TYR A 63 14.28 -4.24 14.01
C TYR A 63 15.56 -4.94 14.44
N LYS A 64 16.49 -5.23 13.53
CA LYS A 64 17.82 -5.77 13.86
C LYS A 64 18.76 -4.63 14.31
N ARG A 65 18.70 -4.25 15.60
CA ARG A 65 19.79 -3.56 16.31
C ARG A 65 20.31 -4.41 17.46
#